data_AF-A0A0P4VH97-F1
#
_entry.id   AF-A0A0P4VH97-F1
#
_cell.length_a   1.000
_cell.length_b   1.000
_cell.length_c   1.000
_cell.angle_alpha   90.00
_cell.angle_beta   90.00
_cell.angle_gamma   90.00
#
_symmetry.space_group_name_H-M   'P 1'
#
loop_
_entity.id
_entity.type
_entity.pdbx_description
1 polymer ?
#
loop_
_entity_poly.entity_id
_entity_poly.type
_entity_poly.pdbx_seq_one_letter_code
_entity_poly.pdbx_strand_id
1 'polypeptide(L)'
;GRINSIQFENVSIAKVRALAFSNLAGIEKIEFKNCDIKSIEPQSFKKFILDAFIINGGYVDILPSYSLIGITIQKGLKFENVHFGYMRSSAFRIDGPTIFKIQNCIIENLDSEAFRVNTHGPVFIEDNILPQVSHGAFAGITLDSTYLSWSGRQDLIFENNTLKQFEDYALLFNNTGLSPKLDRIVLDKLCACDDIKLWTDRLVKYTDGSRPIDLTRLMWCTKDDRKNIDSVVQDFQRRHCAHSAARVYWIVSVLIVTLIVLIGLCSLGFYLFRRHARRYMNVPTNDNAQNRLSVHSTHSNHVIIIPEGKTYRETELHVIEERVEPIKEYVPPQAVTQPI
;
A
#
# COMPACT_ATOMS: atom_id res chain seq x y z
N GLY A 1 21.44 -21.48 -48.88
CA GLY A 1 19.98 -21.34 -48.82
C GLY A 1 19.62 -20.37 -47.72
N ARG A 2 18.51 -19.64 -47.85
CA ARG A 2 18.00 -18.73 -46.82
C ARG A 2 16.93 -19.47 -46.02
N ILE A 3 17.03 -19.44 -44.68
CA ILE A 3 16.01 -19.98 -43.79
C ILE A 3 15.18 -18.79 -43.32
N ASN A 4 13.88 -18.78 -43.64
CA ASN A 4 13.02 -17.66 -43.26
C ASN A 4 12.34 -17.90 -41.90
N SER A 5 11.99 -19.16 -41.60
CA SER A 5 11.28 -19.51 -40.37
C SER A 5 11.77 -20.85 -39.84
N ILE A 6 11.84 -20.97 -38.52
CA ILE A 6 12.06 -22.23 -37.81
C ILE A 6 10.86 -22.45 -36.89
N GLN A 7 10.16 -23.56 -37.10
CA GLN A 7 9.01 -23.94 -36.30
C GLN A 7 9.22 -25.34 -35.73
N PHE A 8 9.07 -25.46 -34.42
CA PHE A 8 8.98 -26.72 -33.69
C PHE A 8 7.52 -26.91 -33.27
N GLU A 9 6.91 -28.02 -33.64
CA GLU A 9 5.49 -28.27 -33.35
C GLU A 9 5.30 -29.68 -32.79
N ASN A 10 4.64 -29.78 -31.63
CA ASN A 10 4.33 -31.04 -30.95
C ASN A 10 5.58 -31.93 -30.73
N VAL A 11 6.70 -31.32 -30.32
CA VAL A 11 7.95 -32.02 -30.05
C VAL A 11 8.37 -31.92 -28.59
N SER A 12 9.01 -32.97 -28.09
CA SER A 12 9.72 -32.93 -26.80
C SER A 12 11.20 -32.65 -27.05
N ILE A 13 11.69 -31.54 -26.52
CA ILE A 13 13.07 -31.09 -26.61
C ILE A 13 13.73 -31.39 -25.28
N ALA A 14 14.55 -32.44 -25.23
CA ALA A 14 15.26 -32.81 -24.01
C ALA A 14 16.20 -31.70 -23.53
N LYS A 15 16.87 -31.01 -24.47
CA LYS A 15 17.86 -29.99 -24.15
C LYS A 15 18.09 -29.03 -25.31
N VAL A 16 17.94 -27.73 -25.06
CA VAL A 16 18.48 -26.68 -25.93
C VAL A 16 19.88 -26.33 -25.42
N ARG A 17 20.90 -26.59 -26.23
CA ARG A 17 22.29 -26.35 -25.85
C ARG A 17 22.68 -24.89 -26.04
N ALA A 18 23.70 -24.45 -25.31
CA ALA A 18 24.31 -23.15 -25.49
C ALA A 18 24.70 -22.96 -26.96
N LEU A 19 24.42 -21.76 -27.50
CA LEU A 19 24.71 -21.39 -28.89
C LEU A 19 23.98 -22.23 -29.96
N ALA A 20 22.97 -23.03 -29.60
CA ALA A 20 22.21 -23.82 -30.59
C ALA A 20 21.65 -22.97 -31.73
N PHE A 21 21.35 -21.70 -31.45
CA PHE A 21 20.75 -20.75 -32.37
C PHE A 21 21.68 -19.56 -32.72
N SER A 22 22.99 -19.64 -32.43
CA SER A 22 23.91 -18.51 -32.63
C SER A 22 24.26 -18.23 -34.10
N ASN A 23 24.14 -19.24 -34.97
CA ASN A 23 24.54 -19.15 -36.38
C ASN A 23 23.37 -18.84 -37.30
N LEU A 24 22.22 -18.45 -36.74
CA LEU A 24 21.06 -18.07 -37.50
C LEU A 24 21.22 -16.64 -38.01
N ALA A 25 21.11 -16.46 -39.33
CA ALA A 25 21.16 -15.15 -39.97
C ALA A 25 20.00 -15.00 -40.95
N GLY A 26 19.35 -13.83 -40.93
CA GLY A 26 18.26 -13.52 -41.84
C GLY A 26 16.98 -14.31 -41.62
N ILE A 27 16.76 -14.80 -40.39
CA ILE A 27 15.55 -15.51 -39.98
C ILE A 27 14.49 -14.50 -39.56
N GLU A 28 13.29 -14.67 -40.07
CA GLU A 28 12.15 -13.81 -39.76
C GLU A 28 11.43 -14.32 -38.51
N LYS A 29 11.26 -15.64 -38.36
CA LYS A 29 10.43 -16.20 -37.28
C LYS A 29 11.03 -17.43 -36.63
N ILE A 30 10.96 -17.49 -35.30
CA ILE A 30 11.18 -18.72 -34.52
C ILE A 30 9.94 -18.97 -33.67
N GLU A 31 9.36 -20.16 -33.80
CA GLU A 31 8.14 -20.54 -33.10
C GLU A 31 8.24 -21.93 -32.48
N PHE A 32 7.87 -22.02 -31.21
CA PHE A 32 7.68 -23.27 -30.47
C PHE A 32 6.20 -23.43 -30.18
N LYS A 33 5.57 -24.44 -30.80
CA LYS A 33 4.14 -24.70 -30.67
C LYS A 33 3.92 -26.03 -29.95
N ASN A 34 3.26 -26.02 -28.80
CA ASN A 34 3.01 -27.19 -27.97
C ASN A 34 4.27 -28.04 -27.75
N CYS A 35 5.37 -27.38 -27.39
CA CYS A 35 6.66 -28.03 -27.17
C CYS A 35 6.88 -28.29 -25.68
N ASP A 36 7.44 -29.45 -25.35
CA ASP A 36 7.89 -29.76 -23.99
C ASP A 36 9.42 -29.65 -23.94
N ILE A 37 9.92 -28.58 -23.34
CA ILE A 37 11.34 -28.24 -23.25
C ILE A 37 11.84 -28.52 -21.83
N LYS A 38 12.56 -29.63 -21.67
CA LYS A 38 13.04 -30.08 -20.35
C LYS A 38 14.20 -29.26 -19.81
N SER A 39 15.06 -28.72 -20.69
CA SER A 39 16.18 -27.89 -20.23
C SER A 39 16.66 -26.95 -21.31
N ILE A 40 16.99 -25.72 -20.92
CA ILE A 40 17.63 -24.72 -21.75
C ILE A 40 18.95 -24.35 -21.08
N GLU A 41 20.06 -24.37 -21.82
CA GLU A 41 21.34 -23.87 -21.30
C GLU A 41 21.41 -22.34 -21.44
N PRO A 42 22.17 -21.65 -20.57
CA PRO A 42 22.47 -20.23 -20.77
C PRO A 42 23.04 -19.97 -22.17
N GLN A 43 22.68 -18.83 -22.76
CA GLN A 43 23.12 -18.40 -24.09
C GLN A 43 22.72 -19.33 -25.23
N SER A 44 21.67 -20.15 -25.04
CA SER A 44 21.09 -20.97 -26.11
C SER A 44 20.68 -20.14 -27.33
N PHE A 45 20.14 -18.95 -27.09
CA PHE A 45 19.77 -17.97 -28.10
C PHE A 45 20.61 -16.70 -27.91
N LYS A 46 21.56 -16.45 -28.83
CA LYS A 46 22.55 -15.39 -28.66
C LYS A 46 22.77 -14.60 -29.94
N LYS A 47 22.68 -13.26 -29.85
CA LYS A 47 23.16 -12.30 -30.85
C LYS A 47 22.62 -12.54 -32.28
N PHE A 48 21.31 -12.63 -32.42
CA PHE A 48 20.67 -12.65 -33.73
C PHE A 48 19.45 -11.74 -33.76
N ILE A 49 19.01 -11.45 -34.98
CA ILE A 49 17.88 -10.56 -35.26
C ILE A 49 16.79 -11.39 -35.92
N LEU A 50 15.55 -11.17 -35.50
CA LEU A 50 14.37 -11.75 -36.13
C LEU A 50 13.17 -10.81 -36.04
N ASP A 51 12.11 -11.10 -36.80
CA ASP A 51 10.86 -10.37 -36.72
C ASP A 51 10.02 -10.84 -35.53
N ALA A 52 9.91 -12.15 -35.30
CA ALA A 52 9.03 -12.69 -34.28
C ALA A 52 9.58 -13.92 -33.55
N PHE A 53 9.54 -13.87 -32.22
CA PHE A 53 9.80 -15.01 -31.33
C PHE A 53 8.52 -15.38 -30.59
N ILE A 54 8.04 -16.61 -30.81
CA ILE A 54 6.75 -17.05 -30.28
C ILE A 54 6.92 -18.39 -29.57
N ILE A 55 6.40 -18.48 -28.34
CA ILE A 55 6.16 -19.77 -27.67
C ILE A 55 4.66 -19.84 -27.41
N ASN A 56 3.99 -20.82 -28.02
CA ASN A 56 2.56 -21.02 -27.90
C ASN A 56 2.26 -22.44 -27.44
N GLY A 57 1.76 -22.60 -26.21
CA GLY A 57 1.50 -23.91 -25.65
C GLY A 57 2.75 -24.66 -25.20
N GLY A 58 2.55 -25.67 -24.35
CA GLY A 58 3.59 -26.56 -23.90
C GLY A 58 4.21 -26.18 -22.56
N TYR A 59 5.34 -26.80 -22.26
CA TYR A 59 6.01 -26.71 -20.96
C TYR A 59 7.49 -26.36 -21.14
N VAL A 60 8.00 -25.46 -20.30
CA VAL A 60 9.42 -25.12 -20.23
C VAL A 60 9.85 -25.23 -18.77
N ASP A 61 10.62 -26.26 -18.46
CA ASP A 61 10.98 -26.60 -17.07
C ASP A 61 11.78 -25.46 -16.42
N ILE A 62 12.98 -25.17 -16.95
CA ILE A 62 13.87 -24.15 -16.39
C ILE A 62 14.40 -23.24 -17.50
N LEU A 63 14.21 -21.94 -17.30
CA LEU A 63 14.85 -20.86 -18.05
C LEU A 63 15.94 -20.22 -17.19
N PRO A 64 17.22 -20.60 -17.37
CA PRO A 64 18.30 -19.96 -16.64
C PRO A 64 18.54 -18.52 -17.10
N SER A 65 19.29 -17.77 -16.28
CA SER A 65 19.76 -16.43 -16.64
C SER A 65 20.50 -16.45 -17.97
N TYR A 66 20.28 -15.42 -18.78
CA TYR A 66 20.89 -15.25 -20.10
C TYR A 66 20.55 -16.35 -21.12
N SER A 67 19.44 -17.06 -20.96
CA SER A 67 18.95 -18.02 -21.97
C SER A 67 18.78 -17.38 -23.34
N LEU A 68 18.16 -16.20 -23.36
CA LEU A 68 17.98 -15.34 -24.52
C LEU A 68 18.78 -14.06 -24.28
N ILE A 69 19.89 -13.87 -24.99
CA ILE A 69 20.79 -12.74 -24.77
C ILE A 69 21.17 -12.00 -26.05
N GLY A 70 20.91 -10.69 -26.03
CA GLY A 70 21.27 -9.80 -27.13
C GLY A 70 20.52 -10.16 -28.41
N ILE A 71 19.25 -10.53 -28.27
CA ILE A 71 18.37 -10.83 -29.40
C ILE A 71 17.59 -9.57 -29.72
N THR A 72 17.58 -9.17 -30.98
CA THR A 72 16.75 -8.07 -31.45
C THR A 72 15.52 -8.62 -32.15
N ILE A 73 14.34 -8.27 -31.65
CA ILE A 73 13.06 -8.71 -32.21
C ILE A 73 12.37 -7.48 -32.81
N GLN A 74 12.09 -7.48 -34.11
CA GLN A 74 11.56 -6.27 -34.76
C GLN A 74 10.04 -6.11 -34.61
N LYS A 75 9.29 -7.21 -34.48
CA LYS A 75 7.84 -7.20 -34.40
C LYS A 75 7.34 -7.78 -33.08
N GLY A 76 7.18 -9.10 -33.00
CA GLY A 76 6.41 -9.73 -31.92
C GLY A 76 7.26 -10.62 -31.02
N LEU A 77 7.25 -10.33 -29.72
CA LEU A 77 7.66 -11.27 -28.68
C LEU A 77 6.40 -11.75 -27.96
N LYS A 78 6.06 -13.04 -28.11
CA LYS A 78 4.80 -13.59 -27.59
C LYS A 78 4.99 -14.90 -26.83
N PHE A 79 4.42 -14.96 -25.64
CA PHE A 79 4.26 -16.17 -24.85
C PHE A 79 2.77 -16.37 -24.59
N GLU A 80 2.19 -17.43 -25.14
CA GLU A 80 0.75 -17.70 -25.07
C GLU A 80 0.50 -19.13 -24.62
N ASN A 81 -0.33 -19.35 -23.60
CA ASN A 81 -0.68 -20.69 -23.10
C ASN A 81 0.52 -21.55 -22.66
N VAL A 82 1.62 -20.92 -22.20
CA VAL A 82 2.86 -21.63 -21.84
C VAL A 82 2.93 -21.86 -20.34
N HIS A 83 3.37 -23.04 -19.93
CA HIS A 83 3.70 -23.32 -18.54
C HIS A 83 5.22 -23.29 -18.35
N PHE A 84 5.71 -22.28 -17.65
CA PHE A 84 7.09 -22.13 -17.23
C PHE A 84 7.26 -22.64 -15.78
N GLY A 85 8.17 -23.58 -15.54
CA GLY A 85 8.48 -24.04 -14.19
C GLY A 85 9.27 -22.98 -13.42
N TYR A 86 10.51 -22.72 -13.82
CA TYR A 86 11.38 -21.74 -13.16
C TYR A 86 11.96 -20.75 -14.16
N MET A 87 11.71 -19.46 -13.95
CA MET A 87 12.27 -18.38 -14.75
C MET A 87 13.23 -17.52 -13.92
N ARG A 88 14.52 -17.64 -14.21
CA ARG A 88 15.58 -16.91 -13.49
C ARG A 88 15.70 -15.46 -13.92
N SER A 89 16.33 -14.66 -13.07
CA SER A 89 16.67 -13.26 -13.37
C SER A 89 17.40 -13.13 -14.70
N SER A 90 17.01 -12.13 -15.51
CA SER A 90 17.57 -11.87 -16.83
C SER A 90 17.56 -13.08 -17.77
N ALA A 91 16.61 -14.01 -17.63
CA ALA A 91 16.42 -15.11 -18.58
C ALA A 91 16.20 -14.57 -20.01
N PHE A 92 15.45 -13.46 -20.11
CA PHE A 92 15.20 -12.74 -21.34
C PHE A 92 15.94 -11.40 -21.33
N ARG A 93 16.86 -11.21 -22.28
CA ARG A 93 17.47 -9.92 -22.61
C ARG A 93 17.28 -9.63 -24.08
N ILE A 94 16.20 -8.90 -24.37
CA ILE A 94 15.65 -8.72 -25.72
C ILE A 94 15.45 -7.23 -25.99
N ASP A 95 15.78 -6.81 -27.21
CA ASP A 95 15.65 -5.43 -27.64
C ASP A 95 14.70 -5.31 -28.85
N GLY A 96 13.90 -4.26 -28.84
CA GLY A 96 13.13 -3.75 -29.97
C GLY A 96 11.76 -4.34 -30.32
N PRO A 97 11.13 -5.29 -29.58
CA PRO A 97 9.83 -5.80 -30.01
C PRO A 97 8.81 -4.65 -30.04
N THR A 98 8.02 -4.55 -31.11
CA THR A 98 6.92 -3.58 -31.18
C THR A 98 5.73 -4.03 -30.35
N ILE A 99 5.59 -5.34 -30.12
CA ILE A 99 4.59 -5.91 -29.23
C ILE A 99 5.27 -6.96 -28.35
N PHE A 100 5.17 -6.78 -27.04
CA PHE A 100 5.53 -7.82 -26.06
C PHE A 100 4.27 -8.32 -25.35
N LYS A 101 4.01 -9.62 -25.43
CA LYS A 101 2.79 -10.23 -24.87
C LYS A 101 3.10 -11.49 -24.07
N ILE A 102 2.52 -11.58 -22.87
CA ILE A 102 2.47 -12.74 -22.00
C ILE A 102 1.00 -13.00 -21.68
N GLN A 103 0.42 -14.06 -22.22
CA GLN A 103 -1.00 -14.35 -22.03
C GLN A 103 -1.27 -15.81 -21.68
N ASN A 104 -2.22 -16.07 -20.77
CA ASN A 104 -2.66 -17.41 -20.38
C ASN A 104 -1.49 -18.31 -19.93
N CYS A 105 -0.42 -17.72 -19.41
CA CYS A 105 0.75 -18.47 -18.99
C CYS A 105 0.67 -18.83 -17.51
N ILE A 106 1.29 -19.95 -17.15
CA ILE A 106 1.56 -20.32 -15.76
C ILE A 106 3.06 -20.18 -15.56
N ILE A 107 3.50 -19.33 -14.63
CA ILE A 107 4.93 -19.17 -14.31
C ILE A 107 5.10 -19.51 -12.85
N GLU A 108 5.52 -20.75 -12.52
CA GLU A 108 5.52 -21.23 -11.13
C GLU A 108 6.44 -20.41 -10.24
N ASN A 109 7.66 -20.16 -10.72
CA ASN A 109 8.67 -19.35 -10.04
C ASN A 109 9.19 -18.25 -10.97
N LEU A 110 8.97 -16.99 -10.60
CA LEU A 110 9.42 -15.83 -11.35
C LEU A 110 10.40 -15.01 -10.50
N ASP A 111 11.67 -15.05 -10.87
CA ASP A 111 12.73 -14.28 -10.20
C ASP A 111 12.70 -12.78 -10.57
N SER A 112 13.44 -11.98 -9.80
CA SER A 112 13.61 -10.54 -10.04
C SER A 112 14.14 -10.24 -11.43
N GLU A 113 13.56 -9.26 -12.13
CA GLU A 113 13.98 -8.85 -13.47
C GLU A 113 14.18 -10.02 -14.46
N ALA A 114 13.34 -11.05 -14.40
CA ALA A 114 13.39 -12.17 -15.35
C ALA A 114 13.26 -11.70 -16.81
N PHE A 115 12.49 -10.63 -17.01
CA PHE A 115 12.32 -9.94 -18.28
C PHE A 115 13.12 -8.63 -18.29
N ARG A 116 14.24 -8.62 -19.02
CA ARG A 116 14.93 -7.39 -19.42
C ARG A 116 14.63 -7.12 -20.88
N VAL A 117 13.50 -6.45 -21.13
CA VAL A 117 12.98 -6.21 -22.47
C VAL A 117 12.90 -4.72 -22.73
N ASN A 118 13.69 -4.22 -23.68
CA ASN A 118 13.59 -2.86 -24.16
C ASN A 118 12.64 -2.81 -25.37
N THR A 119 11.37 -2.49 -25.15
CA THR A 119 10.30 -2.53 -26.16
C THR A 119 10.28 -1.26 -27.02
N HIS A 120 9.71 -1.37 -28.22
CA HIS A 120 9.34 -0.26 -29.11
C HIS A 120 7.82 -0.05 -29.15
N GLY A 121 7.07 -0.59 -28.20
CA GLY A 121 5.62 -0.48 -28.21
C GLY A 121 4.98 -1.06 -26.95
N PRO A 122 3.67 -1.34 -26.99
CA PRO A 122 2.92 -1.74 -25.81
C PRO A 122 3.32 -3.13 -25.29
N VAL A 123 3.07 -3.31 -24.00
CA VAL A 123 3.32 -4.56 -23.26
C VAL A 123 2.00 -5.07 -22.70
N PHE A 124 1.71 -6.35 -22.90
CA PHE A 124 0.49 -7.00 -22.45
C PHE A 124 0.85 -8.19 -21.56
N ILE A 125 0.39 -8.17 -20.31
CA ILE A 125 0.57 -9.24 -19.33
C ILE A 125 -0.82 -9.59 -18.80
N GLU A 126 -1.46 -10.58 -19.42
CA GLU A 126 -2.89 -10.81 -19.28
C GLU A 126 -3.19 -12.27 -18.91
N ASP A 127 -4.18 -12.51 -18.05
CA ASP A 127 -4.72 -13.85 -17.78
C ASP A 127 -3.67 -14.88 -17.27
N ASN A 128 -2.60 -14.44 -16.61
CA ASN A 128 -1.55 -15.35 -16.15
C ASN A 128 -1.76 -15.83 -14.71
N ILE A 129 -1.21 -17.00 -14.41
CA ILE A 129 -1.12 -17.53 -13.04
C ILE A 129 0.35 -17.48 -12.63
N LEU A 130 0.63 -16.74 -11.57
CA LEU A 130 1.96 -16.43 -11.07
C LEU A 130 2.06 -16.84 -9.58
N PRO A 131 2.24 -18.15 -9.28
CA PRO A 131 2.23 -18.66 -7.92
C PRO A 131 3.32 -18.07 -7.03
N GLN A 132 4.54 -17.85 -7.53
CA GLN A 132 5.64 -17.25 -6.78
C GLN A 132 6.31 -16.14 -7.60
N VAL A 133 6.21 -14.90 -7.11
CA VAL A 133 6.80 -13.72 -7.76
C VAL A 133 7.77 -13.01 -6.82
N SER A 134 9.03 -12.94 -7.24
CA SER A 134 10.09 -12.26 -6.51
C SER A 134 10.03 -10.74 -6.70
N HIS A 135 10.78 -10.01 -5.90
CA HIS A 135 10.91 -8.56 -5.97
C HIS A 135 11.23 -8.07 -7.39
N GLY A 136 10.39 -7.17 -7.92
CA GLY A 136 10.61 -6.52 -9.20
C GLY A 136 10.79 -7.45 -10.40
N ALA A 137 10.00 -8.52 -10.49
CA ALA A 137 10.00 -9.44 -11.63
C ALA A 137 9.88 -8.77 -13.01
N PHE A 138 9.11 -7.67 -13.08
CA PHE A 138 8.82 -6.92 -14.31
C PHE A 138 9.61 -5.60 -14.44
N ALA A 139 10.51 -5.30 -13.50
CA ALA A 139 11.20 -4.01 -13.45
C ALA A 139 12.14 -3.77 -14.64
N GLY A 140 12.61 -4.85 -15.28
CA GLY A 140 13.47 -4.80 -16.45
C GLY A 140 12.74 -4.52 -17.78
N ILE A 141 11.42 -4.37 -17.78
CA ILE A 141 10.66 -4.00 -18.96
C ILE A 141 10.68 -2.48 -19.11
N THR A 142 11.27 -1.98 -20.20
CA THR A 142 11.46 -0.54 -20.46
C THR A 142 11.07 -0.20 -21.89
N LEU A 143 10.71 1.06 -22.14
CA LEU A 143 10.52 1.58 -23.50
C LEU A 143 11.83 2.21 -24.00
N ASP A 144 12.17 1.95 -25.25
CA ASP A 144 13.35 2.57 -25.87
C ASP A 144 13.23 4.10 -25.89
N SER A 145 14.29 4.80 -25.49
CA SER A 145 14.29 6.26 -25.39
C SER A 145 14.04 6.97 -26.73
N THR A 146 14.50 6.37 -27.83
CA THR A 146 14.27 6.89 -29.19
C THR A 146 12.78 6.82 -29.51
N TYR A 147 12.17 5.67 -29.22
CA TYR A 147 10.76 5.46 -29.46
C TYR A 147 9.87 6.31 -28.55
N LEU A 148 10.26 6.49 -27.29
CA LEU A 148 9.62 7.42 -26.36
C LEU A 148 9.60 8.86 -26.91
N SER A 149 10.68 9.31 -27.56
CA SER A 149 10.75 10.66 -28.10
C SER A 149 9.83 10.89 -29.31
N TRP A 150 9.56 9.85 -30.10
CA TRP A 150 8.77 9.95 -31.33
C TRP A 150 7.29 9.61 -31.14
N SER A 151 7.01 8.58 -30.35
CA SER A 151 5.65 8.03 -30.17
C SER A 151 5.03 8.40 -28.82
N GLY A 152 5.81 8.99 -27.91
CA GLY A 152 5.39 9.23 -26.54
C GLY A 152 5.40 7.96 -25.69
N ARG A 153 4.71 8.04 -24.54
CA ARG A 153 4.59 6.92 -23.60
C ARG A 153 3.73 5.81 -24.20
N GLN A 154 4.11 4.56 -23.95
CA GLN A 154 3.38 3.38 -24.40
C GLN A 154 2.68 2.70 -23.22
N ASP A 155 1.61 1.97 -23.51
CA ASP A 155 0.85 1.28 -22.47
C ASP A 155 1.55 -0.02 -22.01
N LEU A 156 1.53 -0.27 -20.70
CA LEU A 156 1.78 -1.60 -20.13
C LEU A 156 0.50 -2.06 -19.45
N ILE A 157 -0.16 -3.07 -20.00
CA ILE A 157 -1.41 -3.61 -19.47
C ILE A 157 -1.08 -4.84 -18.62
N PHE A 158 -1.51 -4.80 -17.37
CA PHE A 158 -1.42 -5.93 -16.44
C PHE A 158 -2.83 -6.25 -15.94
N GLU A 159 -3.49 -7.22 -16.58
CA GLU A 159 -4.90 -7.53 -16.37
C GLU A 159 -5.12 -9.01 -16.02
N ASN A 160 -6.04 -9.27 -15.08
CA ASN A 160 -6.52 -10.62 -14.76
C ASN A 160 -5.40 -11.62 -14.40
N ASN A 161 -4.37 -11.16 -13.69
CA ASN A 161 -3.28 -12.02 -13.25
C ASN A 161 -3.53 -12.51 -11.83
N THR A 162 -3.31 -13.81 -11.60
CA THR A 162 -3.47 -14.45 -10.29
C THR A 162 -2.13 -14.65 -9.60
N LEU A 163 -1.99 -14.12 -8.38
CA LEU A 163 -0.78 -14.19 -7.55
C LEU A 163 -1.08 -15.00 -6.28
N LYS A 164 -0.18 -15.92 -5.90
CA LYS A 164 -0.34 -16.70 -4.66
C LYS A 164 0.65 -16.28 -3.57
N GLN A 165 1.93 -16.22 -3.89
CA GLN A 165 3.00 -15.77 -3.01
C GLN A 165 3.82 -14.72 -3.76
N PHE A 166 4.14 -13.64 -3.07
CA PHE A 166 4.88 -12.53 -3.64
C PHE A 166 5.73 -11.86 -2.57
N GLU A 167 6.89 -11.37 -2.99
CA GLU A 167 7.75 -10.52 -2.16
C GLU A 167 7.29 -9.06 -2.17
N ASP A 168 7.88 -8.25 -1.29
CA ASP A 168 7.66 -6.81 -1.29
C ASP A 168 8.07 -6.22 -2.64
N TYR A 169 7.20 -5.43 -3.25
CA TYR A 169 7.33 -4.81 -4.56
C TYR A 169 7.58 -5.81 -5.70
N ALA A 170 6.96 -7.00 -5.62
CA ALA A 170 6.97 -7.98 -6.70
C ALA A 170 6.53 -7.38 -8.04
N LEU A 171 5.49 -6.52 -8.03
CA LEU A 171 5.01 -5.79 -9.19
C LEU A 171 5.64 -4.39 -9.27
N LEU A 172 6.95 -4.34 -9.47
CA LEU A 172 7.67 -3.11 -9.78
C LEU A 172 7.61 -2.86 -11.29
N PHE A 173 6.95 -1.78 -11.69
CA PHE A 173 6.86 -1.38 -13.10
C PHE A 173 7.68 -0.11 -13.36
N ASN A 174 8.44 -0.13 -14.46
CA ASN A 174 9.11 1.06 -14.94
C ASN A 174 8.10 1.97 -15.65
N ASN A 175 7.95 3.20 -15.16
CA ASN A 175 6.98 4.16 -15.67
C ASN A 175 7.62 5.44 -16.25
N THR A 176 8.92 5.41 -16.54
CA THR A 176 9.59 6.53 -17.21
C THR A 176 9.12 6.69 -18.65
N GLY A 177 9.01 5.56 -19.37
CA GLY A 177 8.50 5.51 -20.75
C GLY A 177 7.20 4.71 -20.93
N LEU A 178 6.82 3.88 -19.96
CA LEU A 178 5.57 3.11 -20.01
C LEU A 178 4.51 3.72 -19.09
N SER A 179 3.25 3.53 -19.44
CA SER A 179 2.08 3.88 -18.63
C SER A 179 1.42 2.59 -18.13
N PRO A 180 1.76 2.11 -16.91
CA PRO A 180 1.15 0.91 -16.36
C PRO A 180 -0.34 1.10 -16.11
N LYS A 181 -1.15 0.23 -16.72
CA LYS A 181 -2.60 0.09 -16.53
C LYS A 181 -2.83 -1.24 -15.85
N LEU A 182 -3.15 -1.17 -14.56
CA LEU A 182 -3.40 -2.33 -13.73
C LEU A 182 -4.90 -2.56 -13.66
N ASP A 183 -5.34 -3.78 -13.90
CA ASP A 183 -6.71 -4.18 -13.65
C ASP A 183 -6.76 -5.62 -13.13
N ARG A 184 -7.77 -5.90 -12.31
CA ARG A 184 -8.10 -7.26 -11.84
C ARG A 184 -6.89 -8.10 -11.41
N ILE A 185 -6.17 -7.64 -10.40
CA ILE A 185 -5.10 -8.41 -9.75
C ILE A 185 -5.78 -9.39 -8.77
N VAL A 186 -5.73 -10.68 -9.07
CA VAL A 186 -6.34 -11.71 -8.22
C VAL A 186 -5.30 -12.26 -7.25
N LEU A 187 -5.61 -12.27 -5.96
CA LEU A 187 -4.77 -12.84 -4.92
C LEU A 187 -5.39 -14.19 -4.47
N ASP A 188 -4.70 -15.30 -4.72
CA ASP A 188 -5.07 -16.66 -4.24
C ASP A 188 -4.71 -16.79 -2.74
N LYS A 189 -5.24 -15.87 -1.94
CA LYS A 189 -5.15 -15.80 -0.48
C LYS A 189 -6.49 -15.42 0.11
N LEU A 190 -6.75 -15.89 1.33
CA LEU A 190 -7.95 -15.51 2.08
C LEU A 190 -7.90 -14.01 2.40
N CYS A 191 -9.01 -13.32 2.19
CA CYS A 191 -9.13 -11.91 2.53
C CYS A 191 -9.01 -11.71 4.06
N ALA A 192 -8.00 -10.97 4.51
CA ALA A 192 -7.85 -10.57 5.90
C ALA A 192 -7.55 -9.07 6.02
N CYS A 193 -8.12 -8.41 7.03
CA CYS A 193 -8.02 -6.96 7.19
C CYS A 193 -6.58 -6.45 7.39
N ASP A 194 -5.77 -7.20 8.12
CA ASP A 194 -4.37 -6.84 8.37
C ASP A 194 -3.51 -6.99 7.11
N ASP A 195 -3.81 -8.01 6.29
CA ASP A 195 -3.09 -8.31 5.06
C ASP A 195 -3.42 -7.33 3.94
N ILE A 196 -4.67 -6.86 3.84
CA ILE A 196 -5.11 -5.91 2.81
C ILE A 196 -4.21 -4.67 2.81
N LYS A 197 -3.90 -4.12 3.98
CA LYS A 197 -3.01 -2.95 4.10
C LYS A 197 -1.60 -3.26 3.59
N LEU A 198 -1.07 -4.46 3.92
CA LEU A 198 0.24 -4.89 3.43
C LEU A 198 0.25 -5.04 1.91
N TRP A 199 -0.80 -5.63 1.33
CA TRP A 199 -0.89 -5.82 -0.12
C TRP A 199 -0.98 -4.49 -0.86
N THR A 200 -1.79 -3.55 -0.38
CA THR A 200 -1.93 -2.23 -1.01
C THR A 200 -0.66 -1.39 -0.91
N ASP A 201 0.08 -1.51 0.19
CA ASP A 201 1.29 -0.69 0.40
C ASP A 201 2.55 -1.29 -0.24
N ARG A 202 2.60 -2.62 -0.38
CA ARG A 202 3.83 -3.32 -0.75
C ARG A 202 3.77 -4.08 -2.07
N LEU A 203 2.62 -4.45 -2.62
CA LEU A 203 2.62 -5.30 -3.82
C LEU A 203 3.15 -4.57 -5.06
N VAL A 204 2.67 -3.34 -5.28
CA VAL A 204 2.91 -2.57 -6.50
C VAL A 204 3.75 -1.33 -6.20
N LYS A 205 4.75 -1.07 -7.03
CA LYS A 205 5.55 0.15 -6.97
C LYS A 205 5.89 0.63 -8.38
N TYR A 206 5.97 1.93 -8.56
CA TYR A 206 6.47 2.55 -9.78
C TYR A 206 7.86 3.15 -9.57
N THR A 207 8.67 3.16 -10.63
CA THR A 207 10.07 3.63 -10.57
C THR A 207 10.22 5.10 -10.21
N ASP A 208 9.27 5.96 -10.61
CA ASP A 208 9.26 7.38 -10.23
C ASP A 208 8.80 7.62 -8.78
N GLY A 209 8.40 6.56 -8.06
CA GLY A 209 7.89 6.64 -6.69
C GLY A 209 6.42 7.08 -6.59
N SER A 210 5.74 7.33 -7.70
CA SER A 210 4.30 7.56 -7.71
C SER A 210 3.56 6.30 -7.25
N ARG A 211 2.47 6.49 -6.51
CA ARG A 211 1.62 5.38 -6.06
C ARG A 211 0.53 5.13 -7.11
N PRO A 212 0.23 3.86 -7.44
CA PRO A 212 -0.96 3.53 -8.23
C PRO A 212 -2.22 4.07 -7.54
N ILE A 213 -3.16 4.54 -8.37
CA ILE A 213 -4.43 5.09 -7.90
C ILE A 213 -5.30 3.93 -7.42
N ASP A 214 -5.64 3.94 -6.13
CA ASP A 214 -6.62 3.08 -5.45
C ASP A 214 -6.55 1.57 -5.81
N LEU A 215 -5.45 0.93 -5.44
CA LEU A 215 -5.25 -0.52 -5.60
C LEU A 215 -6.36 -1.39 -4.99
N THR A 216 -7.09 -0.89 -3.98
CA THR A 216 -8.16 -1.66 -3.33
C THR A 216 -9.30 -2.02 -4.29
N ARG A 217 -9.50 -1.23 -5.34
CA ARG A 217 -10.51 -1.48 -6.40
C ARG A 217 -10.04 -2.47 -7.45
N LEU A 218 -8.73 -2.58 -7.61
CA LEU A 218 -8.10 -3.37 -8.67
C LEU A 218 -7.76 -4.77 -8.17
N MET A 219 -7.73 -4.98 -6.85
CA MET A 219 -7.39 -6.25 -6.23
C MET A 219 -8.62 -7.08 -5.86
N TRP A 220 -8.49 -8.38 -6.05
CA TRP A 220 -9.47 -9.40 -5.67
C TRP A 220 -8.81 -10.41 -4.75
N CYS A 221 -9.55 -10.93 -3.77
CA CYS A 221 -9.06 -11.98 -2.88
C CYS A 221 -10.12 -13.07 -2.70
N THR A 222 -9.70 -14.24 -2.25
CA THR A 222 -10.59 -15.39 -2.02
C THR A 222 -11.32 -15.25 -0.69
N LYS A 223 -12.61 -15.58 -0.67
CA LYS A 223 -13.46 -15.43 0.52
C LYS A 223 -13.45 -16.67 1.43
N ASP A 224 -13.30 -17.86 0.85
CA ASP A 224 -13.47 -19.14 1.51
C ASP A 224 -12.42 -20.15 1.03
N ASP A 225 -12.14 -21.17 1.84
CA ASP A 225 -11.16 -22.23 1.56
C ASP A 225 -11.51 -23.02 0.28
N ARG A 226 -12.76 -22.91 -0.17
CA ARG A 226 -13.25 -23.44 -1.45
C ARG A 226 -12.74 -22.67 -2.69
N LYS A 227 -11.92 -21.62 -2.49
CA LYS A 227 -11.32 -20.80 -3.56
C LYS A 227 -12.32 -20.09 -4.48
N ASN A 228 -13.52 -19.79 -4.00
CA ASN A 228 -14.42 -18.93 -4.76
C ASN A 228 -13.87 -17.49 -4.74
N ILE A 229 -13.47 -17.00 -5.91
CA ILE A 229 -12.91 -15.67 -6.12
C ILE A 229 -14.08 -14.68 -6.18
N ASP A 230 -14.51 -14.21 -5.02
CA ASP A 230 -15.85 -13.59 -4.93
C ASP A 230 -15.87 -12.12 -4.47
N SER A 231 -14.75 -11.51 -4.07
CA SER A 231 -14.81 -10.13 -3.56
C SER A 231 -13.63 -9.22 -3.94
N VAL A 232 -13.99 -8.04 -4.44
CA VAL A 232 -13.10 -6.87 -4.53
C VAL A 232 -12.61 -6.56 -3.12
N VAL A 233 -11.30 -6.31 -2.98
CA VAL A 233 -10.68 -5.98 -1.70
C VAL A 233 -11.37 -4.78 -1.04
N GLN A 234 -11.72 -3.75 -1.81
CA GLN A 234 -12.46 -2.58 -1.34
C GLN A 234 -13.80 -2.95 -0.66
N ASP A 235 -14.59 -3.82 -1.30
CA ASP A 235 -15.89 -4.24 -0.77
C ASP A 235 -15.74 -5.08 0.50
N PHE A 236 -14.74 -5.96 0.53
CA PHE A 236 -14.40 -6.73 1.72
C PHE A 236 -14.00 -5.81 2.87
N GLN A 237 -13.13 -4.84 2.61
CA GLN A 237 -12.64 -3.88 3.60
C GLN A 237 -13.79 -3.06 4.19
N ARG A 238 -14.70 -2.57 3.33
CA ARG A 238 -15.87 -1.78 3.76
C ARG A 238 -16.81 -2.58 4.68
N ARG A 239 -17.03 -3.87 4.39
CA ARG A 239 -17.98 -4.71 5.13
C ARG A 239 -17.41 -5.29 6.42
N HIS A 240 -16.16 -5.76 6.40
CA HIS A 240 -15.60 -6.56 7.50
C HIS A 240 -14.57 -5.80 8.34
N CYS A 241 -13.83 -4.85 7.75
CA CYS A 241 -12.74 -4.17 8.45
C CYS A 241 -13.18 -2.90 9.19
N ALA A 242 -14.34 -2.32 8.86
CA ALA A 242 -14.88 -1.16 9.57
C ALA A 242 -15.24 -1.45 11.05
N HIS A 243 -15.43 -2.72 11.40
CA HIS A 243 -15.82 -3.14 12.75
C HIS A 243 -14.71 -2.96 13.79
N SER A 244 -13.43 -2.99 13.40
CA SER A 244 -12.32 -2.81 14.35
C SER A 244 -12.26 -1.37 14.87
N ALA A 245 -12.37 -0.38 13.97
CA ALA A 245 -12.45 1.02 14.34
C ALA A 245 -13.73 1.32 15.14
N ALA A 246 -14.88 0.80 14.70
CA ALA A 246 -16.15 0.98 15.41
C ALA A 246 -16.11 0.40 16.83
N ARG A 247 -15.45 -0.74 17.04
CA ARG A 247 -15.28 -1.34 18.38
C ARG A 247 -14.40 -0.45 19.28
N VAL A 248 -13.32 0.13 18.76
CA VAL A 248 -12.48 1.07 19.52
C VAL A 248 -13.27 2.34 19.88
N TYR A 249 -14.00 2.93 18.93
CA TYR A 249 -14.86 4.08 19.22
C TYR A 249 -15.94 3.77 20.25
N TRP A 250 -16.54 2.57 20.18
CA TRP A 250 -17.55 2.14 21.15
C TRP A 250 -16.94 1.99 22.56
N ILE A 251 -15.77 1.36 22.68
CA ILE A 251 -15.06 1.23 23.97
C ILE A 251 -14.68 2.59 24.54
N VAL A 252 -14.12 3.49 23.72
CA VAL A 252 -13.75 4.85 24.15
C VAL A 252 -14.99 5.65 24.57
N SER A 253 -16.10 5.52 23.82
CA SER A 253 -17.37 6.18 24.16
C SER A 253 -17.92 5.68 25.50
N VAL A 254 -17.92 4.37 25.74
CA VAL A 254 -18.33 3.78 27.03
C VAL A 254 -17.44 4.29 28.17
N LEU A 255 -16.12 4.33 27.99
CA LEU A 255 -15.19 4.87 28.99
C LEU A 255 -15.50 6.34 29.34
N ILE A 256 -15.72 7.19 28.33
CA ILE A 256 -16.06 8.61 28.55
C ILE A 256 -17.39 8.74 29.31
N VAL A 257 -18.42 7.97 28.92
CA VAL A 257 -19.72 7.99 29.61
C VAL A 257 -19.59 7.53 31.06
N THR A 258 -18.83 6.47 31.33
CA THR A 258 -18.59 6.00 32.71
C THR A 258 -17.86 7.05 33.55
N LEU A 259 -16.87 7.76 32.98
CA LEU A 259 -16.15 8.82 33.68
C LEU A 259 -17.09 9.99 34.04
N ILE A 260 -17.96 10.40 33.12
CA ILE A 260 -18.94 11.47 33.34
C ILE A 260 -19.92 11.08 34.47
N VAL A 261 -20.42 9.84 34.46
CA VAL A 261 -21.31 9.33 35.52
C VAL A 261 -20.60 9.34 36.87
N LEU A 262 -19.33 8.94 36.92
CA LEU A 262 -18.55 8.89 38.16
C LEU A 262 -18.29 10.30 38.72
N ILE A 263 -17.97 11.28 37.87
CA ILE A 263 -17.87 12.69 38.24
C ILE A 263 -19.23 13.24 38.74
N GLY A 264 -20.32 12.86 38.09
CA GLY A 264 -21.68 13.21 38.52
C GLY A 264 -22.01 12.66 39.92
N LEU A 265 -21.67 11.40 40.18
CA LEU A 265 -21.87 10.78 41.49
C LEU A 265 -20.98 11.41 42.58
N CYS A 266 -19.71 11.68 42.27
CA CYS A 266 -18.80 12.35 43.20
C CYS A 266 -19.25 13.78 43.54
N SER A 267 -19.71 14.54 42.54
CA SER A 267 -20.22 15.91 42.75
C SER A 267 -21.54 15.91 43.52
N LEU A 268 -22.44 14.97 43.25
CA LEU A 268 -23.68 14.78 44.03
C LEU A 268 -23.35 14.37 45.48
N GLY A 269 -22.44 13.41 45.67
CA GLY A 269 -21.97 12.99 46.98
C GLY A 269 -21.34 14.15 47.77
N PHE A 270 -20.50 14.96 47.13
CA PHE A 270 -19.92 16.16 47.72
C PHE A 270 -20.99 17.21 48.08
N TYR A 271 -21.97 17.42 47.20
CA TYR A 271 -23.10 18.32 47.47
C TYR A 271 -23.94 17.87 48.67
N LEU A 272 -24.27 16.58 48.72
CA LEU A 272 -25.01 15.98 49.84
C LEU A 272 -24.21 16.01 51.14
N PHE A 273 -22.90 15.71 51.09
CA PHE A 273 -22.00 15.82 52.24
C PHE A 273 -21.92 17.26 52.76
N ARG A 274 -21.76 18.24 51.86
CA ARG A 274 -21.76 19.67 52.23
C ARG A 274 -23.10 20.12 52.82
N ARG A 275 -24.22 19.59 52.32
CA ARG A 275 -25.56 19.87 52.87
C ARG A 275 -25.74 19.25 54.26
N HIS A 276 -25.23 18.05 54.49
CA HIS A 276 -25.26 17.41 55.80
C HIS A 276 -24.31 18.07 56.81
N ALA A 277 -23.09 18.46 56.40
CA ALA A 277 -22.15 19.18 57.25
C ALA A 277 -22.71 20.53 57.75
N ARG A 278 -23.54 21.22 56.96
CA ARG A 278 -24.24 22.44 57.42
C ARG A 278 -25.34 22.17 58.45
N ARG A 279 -25.86 20.94 58.56
CA ARG A 279 -26.87 20.57 59.57
C ARG A 279 -26.27 20.06 60.88
N TYR A 280 -24.97 19.77 60.89
CA TYR A 280 -24.21 19.41 62.09
C TYR A 280 -23.07 20.41 62.29
N MET A 281 -23.42 21.70 62.39
CA MET A 281 -22.56 22.61 63.13
C MET A 281 -22.84 22.31 64.60
N ASN A 282 -21.96 21.52 65.21
CA ASN A 282 -22.02 21.26 66.65
C ASN A 282 -22.09 22.61 67.36
N VAL A 283 -23.21 22.84 68.07
CA VAL A 283 -23.29 23.87 69.09
C VAL A 283 -22.08 23.65 70.01
N PRO A 284 -21.24 24.66 70.27
CA PRO A 284 -20.21 24.52 71.28
C PRO A 284 -20.93 24.34 72.62
N THR A 285 -21.01 23.09 73.09
CA THR A 285 -21.22 22.81 74.50
C THR A 285 -19.98 23.30 75.22
N ASN A 286 -20.10 24.52 75.72
CA ASN A 286 -19.16 25.16 76.61
C ASN A 286 -19.19 24.37 77.92
N ASP A 287 -18.28 23.42 78.06
CA ASP A 287 -17.90 22.87 79.36
C ASP A 287 -16.37 22.87 79.46
N ASN A 288 -15.95 23.34 80.63
CA ASN A 288 -14.60 23.29 81.17
C ASN A 288 -13.64 24.39 80.71
N ALA A 289 -13.80 25.53 81.38
CA ALA A 289 -12.68 26.25 81.96
C ALA A 289 -11.73 25.27 82.68
N GLN A 290 -10.70 24.81 82.00
CA GLN A 290 -9.42 24.46 82.62
C GLN A 290 -8.30 24.43 81.56
N ASN A 291 -7.62 25.56 81.48
CA ASN A 291 -6.17 25.71 81.35
C ASN A 291 -5.35 24.46 81.01
N ARG A 292 -4.75 24.47 79.81
CA ARG A 292 -3.31 24.21 79.57
C ARG A 292 -3.02 24.50 78.08
N LEU A 293 -2.38 25.64 77.78
CA LEU A 293 -0.94 25.73 77.50
C LEU A 293 -0.49 24.84 76.32
N SER A 294 -0.34 25.45 75.16
CA SER A 294 0.92 25.39 74.42
C SER A 294 0.95 26.48 73.36
N VAL A 295 1.62 27.57 73.73
CA VAL A 295 2.18 28.57 72.83
C VAL A 295 3.15 27.85 71.89
N HIS A 296 2.85 27.80 70.60
CA HIS A 296 3.89 27.91 69.58
C HIS A 296 3.40 28.83 68.46
N SER A 297 3.75 30.09 68.65
CA SER A 297 3.80 31.15 67.66
C SER A 297 4.74 30.76 66.51
N THR A 298 4.26 30.88 65.27
CA THR A 298 4.99 31.57 64.20
C THR A 298 4.04 32.02 63.10
N HIS A 299 3.91 33.35 62.96
CA HIS A 299 3.60 34.11 61.74
C HIS A 299 2.25 33.87 61.02
N SER A 300 1.26 34.73 61.28
CA SER A 300 0.98 35.88 60.39
C SER A 300 -0.22 36.67 60.94
N ASN A 301 0.06 37.93 61.29
CA ASN A 301 -0.83 38.88 61.93
C ASN A 301 -2.01 39.26 61.03
N HIS A 302 -3.26 39.03 61.46
CA HIS A 302 -4.41 39.92 61.20
C HIS A 302 -5.30 39.86 62.44
N VAL A 303 -5.21 40.89 63.29
CA VAL A 303 -6.05 41.07 64.48
C VAL A 303 -7.17 42.03 64.09
N ILE A 304 -8.41 41.54 64.10
CA ILE A 304 -9.62 42.37 63.93
C ILE A 304 -10.23 42.55 65.31
N ILE A 305 -10.27 43.81 65.75
CA ILE A 305 -10.94 44.25 66.98
C ILE A 305 -12.37 44.61 66.58
N ILE A 306 -13.36 43.91 67.13
CA ILE A 306 -14.79 44.22 66.94
C ILE A 306 -15.27 44.99 68.16
N PRO A 307 -15.76 46.25 68.03
CA PRO A 307 -16.42 46.92 69.13
C PRO A 307 -17.85 46.39 69.29
N GLU A 308 -18.22 46.11 70.53
CA GLU A 308 -19.57 45.77 70.94
C GLU A 308 -20.55 46.91 70.66
N GLY A 309 -21.74 46.54 70.18
CA GLY A 309 -22.99 47.23 70.50
C GLY A 309 -23.18 48.62 69.89
N LYS A 310 -23.80 48.65 68.71
CA LYS A 310 -25.09 49.33 68.48
C LYS A 310 -25.55 49.12 67.04
N THR A 311 -26.78 48.64 66.94
CA THR A 311 -27.60 48.50 65.73
C THR A 311 -27.61 49.78 64.91
N TYR A 312 -27.13 49.71 63.67
CA TYR A 312 -27.53 50.63 62.61
C TYR A 312 -28.12 49.84 61.45
N ARG A 313 -29.24 50.37 61.01
CA ARG A 313 -30.22 49.85 60.07
C ARG A 313 -29.93 50.46 58.70
N GLU A 314 -29.89 49.57 57.71
CA GLU A 314 -30.04 49.81 56.26
C GLU A 314 -29.06 50.79 55.58
N THR A 315 -28.19 50.26 54.72
CA THR A 315 -28.01 50.79 53.35
C THR A 315 -27.59 49.68 52.39
N GLU A 316 -28.17 49.75 51.20
CA GLU A 316 -28.08 48.81 50.09
C GLU A 316 -26.67 48.78 49.49
N LEU A 317 -26.14 47.57 49.26
CA LEU A 317 -24.86 47.39 48.58
C LEU A 317 -25.10 47.37 47.05
N HIS A 318 -24.91 48.52 46.41
CA HIS A 318 -24.78 48.61 44.95
C HIS A 318 -23.44 47.99 44.53
N VAL A 319 -23.47 46.82 43.89
CA VAL A 319 -22.30 46.28 43.18
C VAL A 319 -22.30 46.90 41.78
N ILE A 320 -21.36 47.79 41.53
CA ILE A 320 -21.03 48.31 40.21
C ILE A 320 -20.17 47.24 39.51
N GLU A 321 -20.71 46.58 38.50
CA GLU A 321 -19.92 45.79 37.55
C GLU A 321 -19.20 46.75 36.59
N GLU A 322 -17.89 46.99 36.81
CA GLU A 322 -17.03 47.52 35.76
C GLU A 322 -16.68 46.41 34.77
N ARG A 323 -17.25 46.49 33.57
CA ARG A 323 -16.82 45.67 32.41
C ARG A 323 -15.53 46.25 31.86
N VAL A 324 -14.44 45.50 32.00
CA VAL A 324 -13.18 45.77 31.29
C VAL A 324 -13.30 45.17 29.88
N GLU A 325 -13.35 46.03 28.86
CA GLU A 325 -13.24 45.61 27.46
C GLU A 325 -11.77 45.28 27.12
N PRO A 326 -11.49 44.21 26.35
CA PRO A 326 -10.13 43.86 25.96
C PRO A 326 -9.57 44.84 24.91
N ILE A 327 -8.33 45.26 25.16
CA ILE A 327 -7.49 46.11 24.30
C ILE A 327 -7.37 45.46 22.91
N LYS A 328 -7.78 46.19 21.87
CA LYS A 328 -7.54 45.81 20.47
C LYS A 328 -6.10 46.16 20.08
N GLU A 329 -5.34 45.14 19.73
CA GLU A 329 -4.01 45.29 19.13
C GLU A 329 -4.14 45.79 17.68
N TYR A 330 -3.45 46.89 17.36
CA TYR A 330 -3.45 47.53 16.05
C TYR A 330 -2.40 46.86 15.16
N VAL A 331 -2.82 46.24 14.05
CA VAL A 331 -1.94 45.67 13.02
C VAL A 331 -1.97 46.56 11.77
N PRO A 332 -0.86 47.20 11.35
CA PRO A 332 -0.82 48.01 10.14
C PRO A 332 -0.79 47.16 8.85
N PRO A 333 -1.35 47.66 7.73
CA PRO A 333 -1.41 46.93 6.47
C PRO A 333 -0.03 46.85 5.79
N GLN A 334 0.36 45.65 5.38
CA GLN A 334 1.52 45.43 4.52
C GLN A 334 1.20 45.80 3.07
N ALA A 335 2.13 46.54 2.46
CA ALA A 335 2.06 47.05 1.11
C ALA A 335 2.13 45.92 0.06
N VAL A 336 1.20 45.97 -0.90
CA VAL A 336 1.22 45.17 -2.12
C VAL A 336 2.24 45.78 -3.07
N THR A 337 3.32 45.06 -3.34
CA THR A 337 4.23 45.34 -4.47
C THR A 337 3.94 44.34 -5.57
N GLN A 338 3.43 44.85 -6.70
CA GLN A 338 3.40 44.11 -7.97
C GLN A 338 4.79 44.16 -8.61
N PRO A 339 5.18 43.12 -9.34
CA PRO A 339 6.07 43.28 -10.48
C PRO A 339 5.36 42.96 -11.80
N ILE A 340 5.77 43.74 -12.79
CA ILE A 340 5.50 43.69 -14.24
C ILE A 340 6.04 42.39 -14.85
#